data_AF-A0AAJ7JCV1-F1
#
_entry.id   AF-A0AAJ7JCV1-F1
#
_cell.length_a   1.000
_cell.length_b   1.000
_cell.length_c   1.000
_cell.angle_alpha   90.00
_cell.angle_beta   90.00
_cell.angle_gamma   90.00
#
_symmetry.space_group_name_H-M   'P 1'
#
loop_
_entity.id
_entity.type
_entity.pdbx_description
1 polymer ?
#
loop_
_entity_poly.entity_id
_entity_poly.type
_entity_poly.pdbx_seq_one_letter_code
_entity_poly.pdbx_strand_id
1 'polypeptide(L)'
;MGFASMCICGIFSFIALATPPGPITVAMAVIARLGVNIAANIGFQYAAEMLPTVVRAQGVSLIHIIGYVAHILGPYIVYLVSRK
;
A
#
# COMPACT_ATOMS: atom_id res chain seq x y z
N MET A 1 2.79 10.05 -12.07
CA MET A 1 3.26 10.09 -10.68
C MET A 1 2.92 8.82 -9.89
N GLY A 2 1.66 8.35 -9.83
CA GLY A 2 1.30 7.13 -9.08
C GLY A 2 1.96 5.82 -9.56
N PHE A 3 2.17 5.67 -10.87
CA PHE A 3 2.91 4.52 -11.42
C PHE A 3 4.36 4.46 -10.91
N ALA A 4 5.07 5.59 -10.96
CA ALA A 4 6.45 5.66 -10.50
C ALA A 4 6.58 5.33 -9.00
N SER A 5 5.66 5.82 -8.16
CA SER A 5 5.67 5.50 -6.73
C SER A 5 5.35 4.03 -6.44
N MET A 6 4.48 3.40 -7.25
CA MET A 6 4.25 1.95 -7.18
C MET A 6 5.45 1.13 -7.68
N CYS A 7 6.16 1.57 -8.72
CA CYS A 7 7.41 0.95 -9.15
C CYS A 7 8.47 0.99 -8.06
N ILE A 8 8.64 2.15 -7.40
CA ILE A 8 9.54 2.30 -6.24
C ILE A 8 9.11 1.34 -5.13
N CYS A 9 7.82 1.31 -4.79
CA CYS A 9 7.30 0.37 -3.78
C CYS A 9 7.65 -1.09 -4.12
N GLY A 10 7.41 -1.51 -5.36
CA GLY A 10 7.71 -2.87 -5.82
C GLY A 10 9.20 -3.21 -5.73
N ILE A 11 10.06 -2.37 -6.29
CA ILE A 11 11.51 -2.59 -6.30
C ILE A 11 12.04 -2.72 -4.87
N PHE A 12 11.70 -1.78 -3.98
CA PHE A 12 12.18 -1.81 -2.60
C PHE A 12 11.58 -2.96 -1.78
N SER A 13 10.37 -3.44 -2.10
CA SER A 13 9.78 -4.63 -1.48
C SER A 13 10.52 -5.91 -1.86
N PHE A 14 10.92 -6.04 -3.13
CA PHE A 14 11.74 -7.18 -3.58
C PHE A 14 13.16 -7.14 -2.99
N ILE A 15 13.76 -5.95 -2.91
CA ILE A 15 15.07 -5.78 -2.27
C ILE A 15 15.00 -6.13 -0.77
N ALA A 16 13.93 -5.71 -0.07
CA ALA A 16 13.71 -6.06 1.33
C ALA A 16 13.59 -7.57 1.55
N LEU A 17 12.95 -8.30 0.63
CA LEU A 17 12.87 -9.77 0.65
C LEU A 17 14.24 -10.44 0.47
N ALA A 18 15.12 -9.87 -0.36
CA ALA A 18 16.45 -10.42 -0.62
C ALA A 18 17.48 -10.09 0.47
N THR A 19 17.16 -9.15 1.38
CA THR A 19 18.10 -8.64 2.38
C THR A 19 17.94 -9.38 3.72
N PRO A 20 19.04 -9.81 4.38
CA PRO A 20 18.97 -10.47 5.68
C PRO A 20 18.34 -9.57 6.76
N PRO A 21 17.73 -10.14 7.82
CA PRO A 21 17.06 -9.38 8.85
C PRO A 21 18.01 -8.38 9.53
N GLY A 22 17.63 -7.10 9.56
CA GLY A 22 18.45 -6.04 10.11
C GLY A 22 17.92 -4.64 9.81
N PRO A 23 18.65 -3.58 10.23
CA PRO A 23 18.22 -2.19 10.06
C PRO A 23 18.08 -1.79 8.59
N ILE A 24 18.88 -2.38 7.69
CA ILE A 24 18.80 -2.13 6.26
C ILE A 24 17.48 -2.63 5.67
N THR A 25 17.04 -3.83 6.04
CA THR A 25 15.73 -4.38 5.60
C THR A 25 14.57 -3.53 6.08
N VAL A 26 14.65 -3.00 7.32
CA VAL A 26 13.65 -2.05 7.84
C VAL A 26 13.65 -0.77 7.01
N ALA A 27 14.81 -0.19 6.70
CA ALA A 27 14.90 1.01 5.86
C ALA A 27 14.28 0.78 4.47
N MET A 28 14.57 -0.35 3.82
CA MET A 28 13.99 -0.70 2.52
C MET A 28 12.47 -0.87 2.61
N ALA A 29 11.96 -1.54 3.65
CA ALA A 29 10.53 -1.70 3.88
C ALA A 29 9.82 -0.36 4.14
N VAL A 30 10.47 0.58 4.85
CA VAL A 30 9.93 1.94 5.07
C VAL A 30 9.86 2.73 3.77
N ILE A 31 10.88 2.65 2.91
CA ILE A 31 10.85 3.30 1.59
C ILE A 31 9.75 2.70 0.71
N ALA A 32 9.59 1.38 0.73
CA ALA A 32 8.48 0.74 0.02
C ALA A 32 7.11 1.23 0.55
N ARG A 33 6.95 1.32 1.87
CA ARG A 33 5.75 1.83 2.53
C ARG A 33 5.46 3.30 2.19
N LEU A 34 6.50 4.12 2.02
CA LEU A 34 6.34 5.49 1.54
C LEU A 34 5.78 5.52 0.10
N GLY A 35 6.32 4.69 -0.80
CA GLY A 35 5.87 4.60 -2.19
C GLY A 35 4.39 4.23 -2.32
N VAL A 36 3.92 3.22 -1.57
CA VAL A 36 2.50 2.84 -1.58
C VAL A 36 1.59 3.92 -0.99
N ASN A 37 2.03 4.62 0.07
CA ASN A 37 1.25 5.70 0.69
C ASN A 37 1.05 6.89 -0.26
N ILE A 38 2.08 7.25 -1.03
CA ILE A 38 1.97 8.30 -2.06
C ILE A 38 0.95 7.88 -3.12
N ALA A 39 1.08 6.65 -3.63
CA ALA A 39 0.17 6.13 -4.65
C ALA A 39 -1.28 6.05 -4.16
N ALA A 40 -1.50 5.63 -2.90
CA ALA A 40 -2.83 5.54 -2.30
C ALA A 40 -3.50 6.93 -2.22
N ASN A 41 -2.77 7.96 -1.77
CA ASN A 41 -3.31 9.32 -1.69
C ASN A 41 -3.67 9.89 -3.07
N ILE A 42 -2.80 9.68 -4.07
CA ILE A 42 -3.10 10.07 -5.45
C ILE A 42 -4.34 9.33 -5.97
N GLY A 43 -4.44 8.02 -5.68
CA GLY A 43 -5.59 7.20 -6.06
C GLY A 43 -6.90 7.68 -5.46
N PHE A 44 -6.91 8.07 -4.18
CA PHE A 44 -8.11 8.63 -3.53
C PHE A 44 -8.57 9.95 -4.15
N GLN A 45 -7.62 10.84 -4.45
CA GLN A 45 -7.95 12.12 -5.08
C GLN A 45 -8.50 11.92 -6.50
N TYR A 46 -7.85 11.05 -7.29
CA TYR A 46 -8.32 10.73 -8.62
C TYR A 46 -9.70 10.03 -8.62
N ALA A 47 -9.92 9.10 -7.70
CA ALA A 47 -11.22 8.46 -7.54
C ALA A 47 -12.33 9.48 -7.22
N ALA A 48 -12.04 10.47 -6.38
CA ALA A 48 -12.99 11.53 -6.04
C ALA A 48 -13.38 12.39 -7.25
N GLU A 49 -12.47 12.61 -8.21
CA GLU A 49 -12.74 13.34 -9.45
C GLU A 49 -13.63 12.54 -10.41
N MET A 50 -13.44 11.22 -10.46
CA MET A 50 -14.20 10.32 -11.33
C MET A 50 -15.63 10.05 -10.80
N LEU A 51 -15.84 10.16 -9.49
CA LEU A 51 -17.13 9.88 -8.87
C LEU A 51 -18.13 11.04 -9.04
N PRO A 52 -19.41 10.74 -9.35
CA PRO A 52 -20.45 11.75 -9.45
C PRO A 52 -20.69 12.42 -8.10
N THR A 53 -20.96 13.73 -8.11
CA THR A 53 -21.02 14.57 -6.90
C THR A 53 -22.04 14.09 -5.87
N VAL A 54 -23.18 13.54 -6.31
CA VAL A 54 -24.25 12.99 -5.44
C VAL A 54 -23.80 11.81 -4.58
N VAL A 55 -22.82 11.03 -5.04
CA VAL A 55 -22.34 9.82 -4.34
C VAL A 55 -20.84 9.87 -4.08
N ARG A 56 -20.18 11.01 -4.32
CA ARG A 56 -18.71 11.13 -4.22
C ARG A 56 -18.19 10.68 -2.86
N ALA A 57 -18.74 11.23 -1.78
CA ALA A 57 -18.29 10.89 -0.43
C ALA A 57 -18.51 9.40 -0.10
N GLN A 58 -19.64 8.83 -0.53
CA GLN A 58 -19.98 7.42 -0.31
C GLN A 58 -19.11 6.48 -1.16
N GLY A 59 -18.81 6.86 -2.41
CA GLY A 59 -17.94 6.10 -3.28
C GLY A 59 -16.50 6.07 -2.78
N VAL A 60 -15.97 7.23 -2.36
CA VAL A 60 -14.60 7.31 -1.80
C VAL A 60 -14.49 6.54 -0.48
N SER A 61 -15.51 6.60 0.40
CA SER A 61 -15.49 5.83 1.65
C SER A 61 -15.52 4.32 1.39
N LEU A 62 -16.28 3.86 0.40
CA LEU A 62 -16.31 2.46 0.00
C LEU A 62 -14.94 1.98 -0.52
N ILE A 63 -14.27 2.78 -1.36
CA ILE A 63 -12.91 2.49 -1.85
C ILE A 63 -11.95 2.37 -0.66
N HIS A 64 -12.09 3.25 0.34
CA HIS A 64 -11.25 3.22 1.53
C HIS A 64 -11.47 1.95 2.38
N ILE A 65 -12.72 1.53 2.56
CA ILE A 65 -13.07 0.31 3.30
C ILE A 65 -12.45 -0.92 2.62
N ILE A 66 -12.49 -1.03 1.29
CA ILE A 66 -11.85 -2.12 0.55
C ILE A 66 -10.34 -2.17 0.82
N GLY A 67 -9.67 -1.01 0.81
CA GLY A 67 -8.25 -0.92 1.18
C GLY A 67 -7.97 -1.36 2.62
N TYR A 68 -8.90 -1.06 3.54
CA TYR A 68 -8.80 -1.49 4.94
C TYR A 68 -8.91 -3.01 5.11
N VAL A 69 -9.74 -3.69 4.29
CA VAL A 69 -9.84 -5.16 4.30
C VAL A 69 -8.47 -5.79 3.97
N ALA A 70 -7.78 -5.29 2.95
CA ALA A 70 -6.44 -5.76 2.62
C ALA A 70 -5.44 -5.51 3.77
N HIS A 71 -5.57 -4.37 4.46
CA HIS A 71 -4.72 -4.01 5.58
C HIS A 71 -4.95 -4.88 6.82
N ILE A 72 -6.19 -5.32 7.06
CA ILE A 72 -6.54 -6.27 8.12
C ILE A 72 -5.93 -7.65 7.83
N LEU A 73 -5.93 -8.09 6.57
CA LEU A 73 -5.40 -9.40 6.18
C LEU A 73 -3.86 -9.49 6.22
N GLY A 74 -3.15 -8.37 6.04
CA GLY A 74 -1.69 -8.32 5.95
C GLY A 74 -0.92 -9.07 7.06
N PRO A 75 -1.17 -8.81 8.35
CA PRO A 75 -0.50 -9.50 9.45
C PRO A 75 -0.72 -11.02 9.47
N TYR A 76 -1.91 -11.47 9.06
CA TYR A 76 -2.24 -12.90 9.03
C TYR A 76 -1.38 -13.65 8.01
N ILE A 77 -1.09 -13.02 6.86
CA ILE A 77 -0.24 -13.62 5.81
C ILE A 77 1.18 -13.85 6.35
N VAL A 78 1.75 -12.88 7.06
CA VAL A 78 3.09 -13.00 7.66
C VAL A 78 3.09 -14.08 8.75
N TYR A 79 2.05 -14.10 9.60
CA TYR A 79 1.94 -15.09 10.65
C TYR A 79 1.83 -16.53 10.13
N LEU A 80 1.16 -16.75 8.99
CA LEU A 80 1.07 -18.07 8.35
C LEU A 80 2.45 -18.60 7.93
N VAL A 81 3.36 -17.73 7.48
CA VAL A 81 4.73 -18.10 7.09
C VAL A 81 5.65 -18.25 8.29
N SER A 82 5.42 -17.48 9.37
CA SER A 82 6.27 -17.49 10.56
C SER A 82 6.03 -18.64 11.54
N ARG A 83 5.09 -19.55 11.26
CA ARG A 83 4.96 -20.80 12.04
C ARG A 83 6.10 -21.77 11.71
N LYS A 84 7.14 -21.75 12.55
CA LYS A 84 7.90 -22.96 12.88
C LYS A 84 7.16 -23.72 13.98
#